data_AF-A0A2E7J879-F1
#
_entry.id   AF-A0A2E7J879-F1
#
_cell.length_a   1.000
_cell.length_b   1.000
_cell.length_c   1.000
_cell.angle_alpha   90.00
_cell.angle_beta   90.00
_cell.angle_gamma   90.00
#
_symmetry.space_group_name_H-M   'P 1'
#
loop_
_entity.id
_entity.type
_entity.pdbx_description
1 polymer ?
#
loop_
_entity_poly.entity_id
_entity_poly.type
_entity_poly.pdbx_seq_one_letter_code
_entity_poly.pdbx_strand_id
1 'polypeptide(L)'
;MEVSIKGNEATFQGQPWKQISPPDQGMKVFVPKSEHSNYNRLKNKAKTDYHAGYLLSQLDSLNNRHGLLRSRVSRFKPTEHKLELDGGYISYSMANGCVFIQDYDVVRSRSKDKAGLYQVAFKGSSKGVWEAKETSRIHSDHIAVNGGFADILSATSQMPAFIERGYKPETTKATLENSDFTIFYNDIGTGIGSDFREVFDASIVNTKGGSENAKKLAQIIRIEARAGKELNWTLHEKGHALFKRALQIALKELSPKEIENLGKQKVFYANPTMNLSVIDHYRKKAGMQLAPQRPLMNELNLSQTWGTGNAISEIHVSARQMKEQGENGLRNLTPGQLTATGFKRTMMAAVGASPYLIPEAALSVQAVSFATGWAALVMSNFGANSKVIENGGDMIDHTIQKLRHRA
;
A
#
# COMPACT_ATOMS: atom_id res chain seq x y z
N MET A 1 -6.55 25.97 -13.54
CA MET A 1 -5.29 25.67 -14.24
C MET A 1 -5.41 26.24 -15.64
N GLU A 2 -4.52 27.15 -16.01
CA GLU A 2 -4.58 27.82 -17.30
C GLU A 2 -3.91 26.92 -18.36
N VAL A 3 -4.68 26.53 -19.37
CA VAL A 3 -4.19 25.79 -20.54
C VAL A 3 -4.45 26.67 -21.75
N SER A 4 -3.39 27.04 -22.47
CA SER A 4 -3.49 27.75 -23.74
C SER A 4 -3.06 26.82 -24.86
N ILE A 5 -3.91 26.61 -25.86
CA ILE A 5 -3.63 25.72 -27.00
C ILE A 5 -3.53 26.55 -28.27
N LYS A 6 -2.43 26.40 -29.02
CA LYS A 6 -2.20 27.03 -30.32
C LYS A 6 -1.71 25.97 -31.31
N GLY A 7 -2.61 25.50 -32.18
CA GLY A 7 -2.31 24.43 -33.14
C GLY A 7 -1.90 23.13 -32.44
N ASN A 8 -0.69 22.65 -32.72
CA ASN A 8 -0.11 21.42 -32.16
C ASN A 8 0.74 21.68 -30.90
N GLU A 9 0.73 22.91 -30.37
CA GLU A 9 1.43 23.27 -29.15
C GLU A 9 0.45 23.72 -28.07
N ALA A 10 0.82 23.50 -26.81
CA ALA A 10 0.07 23.96 -25.66
C ALA A 10 1.01 24.53 -24.59
N THR A 11 0.51 25.49 -23.82
CA THR A 11 1.17 25.96 -22.59
C THR A 11 0.39 25.43 -21.40
N PHE A 12 1.06 24.66 -20.54
CA PHE A 12 0.50 24.11 -19.31
C PHE A 12 1.54 24.21 -18.20
N GLN A 13 1.13 24.71 -17.03
CA GLN A 13 2.01 25.00 -15.88
C GLN A 13 3.22 25.89 -16.25
N GLY A 14 3.02 26.86 -17.15
CA GLY A 14 4.08 27.78 -17.58
C GLY A 14 5.14 27.17 -18.51
N GLN A 15 4.98 25.91 -18.92
CA GLN A 15 5.91 25.22 -19.83
C GLN A 15 5.27 24.95 -21.21
N PRO A 16 6.08 24.90 -22.29
CA PRO A 16 5.59 24.56 -23.63
C PRO A 16 5.53 23.03 -23.84
N TRP A 17 4.44 22.59 -24.46
CA TRP A 17 4.11 21.20 -24.72
C TRP A 17 3.82 20.99 -26.20
N LYS A 18 4.13 19.80 -26.72
CA LYS A 18 3.93 19.43 -28.12
C LYS A 18 3.04 18.21 -28.24
N GLN A 19 2.04 18.29 -29.12
CA GLN A 19 1.08 17.23 -29.36
C GLN A 19 1.76 16.03 -30.03
N ILE A 20 1.48 14.83 -29.50
CA ILE A 20 1.95 13.54 -30.03
C ILE A 20 0.80 12.69 -30.59
N SER A 21 -0.44 12.95 -30.18
CA SER A 21 -1.62 12.31 -30.76
C SER A 21 -1.93 12.87 -32.16
N PRO A 22 -2.57 12.09 -33.05
CA PRO A 22 -3.07 12.60 -34.33
C PRO A 22 -3.97 13.84 -34.13
N PRO A 23 -3.89 14.85 -35.03
CA PRO A 23 -4.89 15.90 -35.08
C PRO A 23 -6.24 15.25 -35.44
N ASP A 24 -7.32 15.66 -34.75
CA ASP A 24 -8.71 15.29 -35.06
C ASP A 24 -9.20 13.89 -34.63
N GLN A 25 -8.44 13.18 -33.79
CA GLN A 25 -8.91 11.94 -33.15
C GLN A 25 -8.75 12.01 -31.64
N GLY A 26 -9.81 11.71 -30.90
CA GLY A 26 -9.81 11.47 -29.45
C GLY A 26 -9.34 12.66 -28.59
N MET A 27 -8.68 12.36 -27.48
CA MET A 27 -8.09 13.37 -26.59
C MET A 27 -6.71 13.79 -27.08
N LYS A 28 -6.42 15.10 -27.05
CA LYS A 28 -5.10 15.61 -27.40
C LYS A 28 -4.08 15.21 -26.33
N VAL A 29 -3.07 14.44 -26.73
CA VAL A 29 -1.98 13.99 -25.87
C VAL A 29 -0.72 14.80 -26.19
N PHE A 30 -0.11 15.37 -25.16
CA PHE A 30 1.05 16.24 -25.26
C PHE A 30 2.22 15.71 -24.42
N VAL A 31 3.44 15.95 -24.89
CA VAL A 31 4.68 15.77 -24.11
C VAL A 31 5.38 17.14 -23.96
N PRO A 32 6.25 17.35 -22.95
CA PRO A 32 7.05 18.56 -22.86
C PRO A 32 7.84 18.75 -24.15
N LYS A 33 7.94 19.99 -24.64
CA LYS A 33 8.63 20.28 -25.90
C LYS A 33 10.11 19.83 -25.85
N SER A 34 10.72 19.87 -24.67
CA SER A 34 12.07 19.33 -24.39
C SER A 34 12.17 17.81 -24.57
N GLU A 35 11.10 17.08 -24.29
CA GLU A 35 11.04 15.60 -24.30
C GLU A 35 10.54 15.01 -25.63
N HIS A 36 10.19 15.86 -26.59
CA HIS A 36 9.69 15.42 -27.89
C HIS A 36 10.72 14.61 -28.69
N SER A 37 12.03 14.87 -28.49
CA SER A 37 13.11 14.08 -29.05
C SER A 37 13.16 12.66 -28.46
N ASN A 38 12.93 12.51 -27.15
CA ASN A 38 12.87 11.23 -26.46
C ASN A 38 11.64 10.41 -26.91
N TYR A 39 10.51 11.07 -27.13
CA TYR A 39 9.33 10.41 -27.74
C TYR A 39 9.64 9.87 -29.14
N ASN A 40 10.31 10.65 -29.99
CA ASN A 40 10.73 10.17 -31.31
C ASN A 40 11.71 8.99 -31.23
N ARG A 41 12.62 8.99 -30.25
CA ARG A 41 13.51 7.85 -29.99
C ARG A 41 12.72 6.61 -29.56
N LEU A 42 11.73 6.75 -28.67
CA LEU A 42 10.83 5.66 -28.30
C LEU A 42 10.09 5.10 -29.52
N LYS A 43 9.54 5.97 -30.37
CA LYS A 43 8.83 5.58 -31.61
C LYS A 43 9.71 4.78 -32.57
N ASN A 44 10.98 5.16 -32.70
CA ASN A 44 11.94 4.41 -33.50
C ASN A 44 12.31 3.06 -32.85
N LYS A 45 12.53 3.05 -31.53
CA LYS A 45 12.88 1.85 -30.77
C LYS A 45 11.75 0.82 -30.74
N ALA A 46 10.49 1.27 -30.73
CA ALA A 46 9.29 0.45 -30.77
C ALA A 46 9.20 -0.46 -32.01
N LYS A 47 9.93 -0.16 -33.09
CA LYS A 47 10.02 -1.03 -34.27
C LYS A 47 10.81 -2.32 -34.02
N THR A 48 11.62 -2.35 -32.95
CA THR A 48 12.61 -3.41 -32.70
C THR A 48 12.60 -3.97 -31.27
N ASP A 49 12.04 -3.25 -30.30
CA ASP A 49 12.00 -3.63 -28.88
C ASP A 49 10.54 -3.77 -28.43
N TYR A 50 10.18 -4.97 -27.96
CA TYR A 50 8.83 -5.31 -27.52
C TYR A 50 8.32 -4.38 -26.40
N HIS A 51 9.17 -4.06 -25.42
CA HIS A 51 8.78 -3.21 -24.29
C HIS A 51 8.57 -1.76 -24.73
N ALA A 52 9.41 -1.27 -25.65
CA ALA A 52 9.22 0.04 -26.27
C ALA A 52 7.93 0.10 -27.11
N GLY A 53 7.62 -0.98 -27.83
CA GLY A 53 6.37 -1.12 -28.60
C GLY A 53 5.13 -1.14 -27.70
N TYR A 54 5.19 -1.87 -26.59
CA TYR A 54 4.11 -1.89 -25.60
C TYR A 54 3.89 -0.51 -24.96
N LEU A 55 4.95 0.16 -24.51
CA LEU A 55 4.87 1.51 -23.94
C LEU A 55 4.28 2.52 -24.94
N LEU A 56 4.70 2.49 -26.20
CA LEU A 56 4.17 3.35 -27.25
C LEU A 56 2.67 3.10 -27.48
N SER A 57 2.25 1.83 -27.56
CA SER A 57 0.84 1.47 -27.71
C SER A 57 -0.02 1.98 -26.55
N GLN A 58 0.52 2.00 -25.33
CA GLN A 58 -0.18 2.50 -24.16
C GLN A 58 -0.26 4.03 -24.15
N LEU A 59 0.79 4.75 -24.58
CA LEU A 59 0.73 6.19 -24.82
C LEU A 59 -0.33 6.55 -25.86
N ASP A 60 -0.39 5.81 -26.97
CA ASP A 60 -1.38 6.03 -28.02
C ASP A 60 -2.80 5.73 -27.52
N SER A 61 -2.96 4.76 -26.60
CA SER A 61 -4.27 4.42 -26.01
C SER A 61 -4.86 5.52 -25.13
N LEU A 62 -4.05 6.45 -24.62
CA LEU A 62 -4.53 7.61 -23.86
C LEU A 62 -5.37 8.56 -24.72
N ASN A 63 -5.16 8.53 -26.04
CA ASN A 63 -5.98 9.26 -26.99
C ASN A 63 -7.44 8.77 -26.99
N ASN A 64 -7.66 7.45 -26.84
CA ASN A 64 -8.97 6.82 -26.98
C ASN A 64 -9.74 6.65 -25.67
N ARG A 65 -9.38 7.38 -24.60
CA ARG A 65 -9.93 7.26 -23.22
C ARG A 65 -9.78 5.89 -22.54
N HIS A 66 -9.44 4.82 -23.26
CA HIS A 66 -9.27 3.48 -22.71
C HIS A 66 -8.11 3.38 -21.69
N GLY A 67 -7.01 4.09 -21.92
CA GLY A 67 -5.90 4.16 -20.94
C GLY A 67 -6.25 4.96 -19.68
N LEU A 68 -7.23 5.86 -19.74
CA LEU A 68 -7.65 6.68 -18.59
C LEU A 68 -8.34 5.85 -17.51
N LEU A 69 -9.10 4.82 -17.91
CA LEU A 69 -9.82 3.93 -17.00
C LEU A 69 -8.90 3.01 -16.19
N ARG A 70 -7.64 2.85 -16.62
CA ARG A 70 -6.62 2.01 -15.97
C ARG A 70 -5.65 2.82 -15.11
N SER A 71 -5.76 4.14 -15.14
CA SER A 71 -4.78 5.02 -14.51
C SER A 71 -5.12 5.31 -13.06
N ARG A 72 -4.06 5.46 -12.26
CA ARG A 72 -4.08 5.95 -10.87
C ARG A 72 -4.22 7.48 -10.88
N VAL A 73 -4.87 8.09 -9.89
CA VAL A 73 -5.01 9.55 -9.68
C VAL A 73 -4.25 9.98 -8.42
N SER A 74 -3.50 11.07 -8.49
CA SER A 74 -2.83 11.66 -7.33
C SER A 74 -3.83 12.15 -6.27
N ARG A 75 -3.52 11.88 -5.00
CA ARG A 75 -4.35 12.26 -3.83
C ARG A 75 -4.30 13.76 -3.55
N PHE A 76 -3.19 14.41 -3.91
CA PHE A 76 -2.97 15.84 -3.65
C PHE A 76 -3.31 16.70 -4.86
N LYS A 77 -3.27 16.12 -6.06
CA LYS A 77 -3.55 16.80 -7.32
C LYS A 77 -4.46 15.91 -8.18
N PRO A 78 -5.79 16.08 -8.11
CA PRO A 78 -6.75 15.24 -8.85
C PRO A 78 -6.56 15.23 -10.38
N THR A 79 -5.76 16.18 -10.89
CA THR A 79 -5.38 16.28 -12.29
C THR A 79 -4.17 15.44 -12.65
N GLU A 80 -3.37 14.94 -11.70
CA GLU A 80 -2.21 14.08 -11.96
C GLU A 80 -2.63 12.61 -11.92
N HIS A 81 -2.12 11.84 -12.87
CA HIS A 81 -2.44 10.44 -13.10
C HIS A 81 -1.18 9.62 -13.37
N LYS A 82 -1.25 8.31 -13.09
CA LYS A 82 -0.16 7.37 -13.40
C LYS A 82 -0.71 6.03 -13.88
N LEU A 83 -0.34 5.60 -15.08
CA LEU A 83 -0.65 4.29 -15.64
C LEU A 83 0.54 3.34 -15.39
N GLU A 84 0.27 2.19 -14.78
CA GLU A 84 1.28 1.11 -14.65
C GLU A 84 1.19 0.14 -15.82
N LEU A 85 2.36 -0.24 -16.32
CA LEU A 85 2.54 -1.18 -17.41
C LEU A 85 3.42 -2.34 -16.95
N ASP A 86 3.23 -3.51 -17.54
CA ASP A 86 4.15 -4.64 -17.36
C ASP A 86 5.55 -4.23 -17.86
N GLY A 87 6.41 -3.89 -16.90
CA GLY A 87 7.76 -3.38 -17.16
C GLY A 87 7.82 -1.89 -17.50
N GLY A 88 6.91 -1.05 -16.99
CA GLY A 88 6.96 0.40 -17.25
C GLY A 88 5.93 1.24 -16.49
N TYR A 89 5.97 2.55 -16.69
CA TYR A 89 4.92 3.46 -16.25
C TYR A 89 4.76 4.66 -17.18
N ILE A 90 3.61 5.32 -17.09
CA ILE A 90 3.34 6.63 -17.70
C ILE A 90 2.73 7.53 -16.63
N SER A 91 3.36 8.66 -16.31
CA SER A 91 2.82 9.73 -15.46
C SER A 91 2.29 10.86 -16.34
N TYR A 92 1.09 11.35 -16.07
CA TYR A 92 0.47 12.39 -16.89
C TYR A 92 -0.54 13.24 -16.12
N SER A 93 -0.79 14.46 -16.57
CA SER A 93 -1.85 15.33 -16.04
C SER A 93 -3.01 15.48 -17.01
N MET A 94 -4.23 15.58 -16.51
CA MET A 94 -5.42 15.94 -17.28
C MET A 94 -5.86 17.36 -16.98
N ALA A 95 -5.98 18.17 -18.03
CA ALA A 95 -6.55 19.52 -17.95
C ALA A 95 -7.26 19.86 -19.26
N ASN A 96 -8.46 20.44 -19.16
CA ASN A 96 -9.27 20.88 -20.31
C ASN A 96 -9.45 19.81 -21.40
N GLY A 97 -9.70 18.56 -21.01
CA GLY A 97 -9.87 17.43 -21.95
C GLY A 97 -8.61 17.01 -22.69
N CYS A 98 -7.44 17.51 -22.27
CA CYS A 98 -6.13 17.16 -22.83
C CYS A 98 -5.31 16.33 -21.82
N VAL A 99 -4.40 15.51 -22.32
CA VAL A 99 -3.45 14.70 -21.55
C VAL A 99 -2.06 15.30 -21.70
N PHE A 100 -1.38 15.57 -20.59
CA PHE A 100 -0.03 16.14 -20.53
C PHE A 100 0.91 15.12 -19.88
N ILE A 101 1.66 14.37 -20.68
CA ILE A 101 2.58 13.31 -20.21
C ILE A 101 3.77 13.93 -19.47
N GLN A 102 3.82 13.79 -18.15
CA GLN A 102 4.90 14.34 -17.32
C GLN A 102 6.17 13.49 -17.40
N ASP A 103 6.01 12.17 -17.44
CA ASP A 103 7.13 11.22 -17.42
C ASP A 103 6.67 9.84 -17.93
N TYR A 104 7.58 9.03 -18.46
CA TYR A 104 7.34 7.64 -18.83
C TYR A 104 8.66 6.88 -18.92
N ASP A 105 8.67 5.62 -18.48
CA ASP A 105 9.87 4.79 -18.58
C ASP A 105 9.54 3.30 -18.72
N VAL A 106 10.47 2.55 -19.30
CA VAL A 106 10.50 1.08 -19.32
C VAL A 106 11.29 0.60 -18.12
N VAL A 107 10.58 0.14 -17.10
CA VAL A 107 11.14 -0.50 -15.92
C VAL A 107 11.60 -1.90 -16.30
N ARG A 108 12.88 -2.03 -16.63
CA ARG A 108 13.54 -3.34 -16.55
C ARG A 108 13.50 -3.76 -15.08
N SER A 109 12.93 -4.93 -14.79
CA SER A 109 12.98 -5.53 -13.44
C SER A 109 14.42 -5.42 -12.95
N ARG A 110 14.60 -4.73 -11.82
CA ARG A 110 15.94 -4.38 -11.32
C ARG A 110 16.63 -5.59 -10.68
N SER A 111 15.90 -6.66 -10.38
CA SER A 111 16.43 -7.89 -9.81
C SER A 111 16.26 -9.07 -10.79
N LYS A 112 17.20 -10.02 -10.75
CA LYS A 112 17.01 -11.34 -11.40
C LYS A 112 16.09 -12.25 -10.55
N ASP A 113 15.61 -11.76 -9.41
CA ASP A 113 14.94 -12.55 -8.39
C ASP A 113 13.47 -12.76 -8.75
N LYS A 114 13.04 -14.02 -8.76
CA LYS A 114 11.66 -14.37 -9.12
C LYS A 114 10.74 -14.12 -7.93
N ALA A 115 9.55 -13.59 -8.19
CA ALA A 115 8.51 -13.54 -7.16
C ALA A 115 8.09 -14.96 -6.76
N GLY A 116 8.13 -15.24 -5.46
CA GLY A 116 7.99 -16.60 -4.94
C GLY A 116 8.26 -16.72 -3.44
N LEU A 117 8.24 -17.95 -2.96
CA LEU A 117 8.45 -18.29 -1.56
C LEU A 117 9.91 -18.73 -1.36
N TYR A 118 10.57 -18.19 -0.35
CA TYR A 118 11.96 -18.48 -0.02
C TYR A 118 12.09 -18.81 1.47
N GLN A 119 12.80 -19.88 1.78
CA GLN A 119 13.27 -20.17 3.13
C GLN A 119 14.51 -19.31 3.38
N VAL A 120 14.56 -18.64 4.53
CA VAL A 120 15.65 -17.75 4.91
C VAL A 120 16.33 -18.28 6.16
N ALA A 121 17.56 -18.75 6.00
CA ALA A 121 18.35 -19.34 7.07
C ALA A 121 19.56 -18.47 7.41
N PHE A 122 19.94 -18.43 8.68
CA PHE A 122 21.12 -17.69 9.12
C PHE A 122 22.38 -18.55 9.02
N LYS A 123 23.41 -18.07 8.31
CA LYS A 123 24.71 -18.74 8.23
C LYS A 123 25.82 -17.90 8.88
N GLY A 124 26.44 -18.46 9.93
CA GLY A 124 27.75 -18.07 10.45
C GLY A 124 27.76 -17.31 11.79
N SER A 125 28.77 -17.61 12.61
CA SER A 125 28.92 -17.14 14.00
C SER A 125 29.66 -15.80 14.17
N SER A 126 30.26 -15.22 13.12
CA SER A 126 31.09 -14.00 13.26
C SER A 126 30.69 -12.81 12.38
N LYS A 127 29.99 -13.02 11.25
CA LYS A 127 29.40 -11.95 10.41
C LYS A 127 27.99 -12.23 9.90
N GLY A 128 27.41 -13.37 10.28
CA GLY A 128 25.98 -13.68 10.17
C GLY A 128 25.25 -13.17 8.94
N VAL A 129 25.17 -13.97 7.88
CA VAL A 129 24.42 -13.60 6.67
C VAL A 129 23.15 -14.43 6.57
N TRP A 130 22.04 -13.77 6.24
CA TRP A 130 20.78 -14.42 5.89
C TRP A 130 20.82 -14.89 4.44
N GLU A 131 20.67 -16.19 4.23
CA GLU A 131 20.62 -16.79 2.90
C GLU A 131 19.19 -17.22 2.55
N ALA A 132 18.73 -16.81 1.37
CA ALA A 132 17.43 -17.20 0.83
C ALA A 132 17.55 -18.36 -0.15
N LYS A 133 16.74 -19.40 0.02
CA LYS A 133 16.60 -20.52 -0.91
C LYS A 133 15.13 -20.69 -1.29
N GLU A 134 14.84 -20.78 -2.58
CA GLU A 134 13.47 -21.00 -3.07
C GLU A 134 12.89 -22.29 -2.45
N THR A 135 11.63 -22.22 -2.02
CA THR A 135 10.91 -23.31 -1.37
C THR A 135 9.46 -23.35 -1.85
N SER A 136 8.84 -24.52 -1.80
CA SER A 136 7.41 -24.69 -2.13
C SER A 136 6.49 -24.71 -0.91
N ARG A 137 7.04 -24.67 0.32
CA ARG A 137 6.30 -24.75 1.59
C ARG A 137 6.92 -23.88 2.67
N ILE A 138 6.12 -23.51 3.66
CA ILE A 138 6.55 -22.79 4.87
C ILE A 138 7.06 -23.80 5.89
N HIS A 139 8.37 -23.79 6.16
CA HIS A 139 8.98 -24.69 7.16
C HIS A 139 9.02 -24.07 8.55
N SER A 140 9.19 -22.75 8.64
CA SER A 140 9.24 -21.98 9.89
C SER A 140 7.85 -21.63 10.44
N ASP A 141 7.81 -21.09 11.66
CA ASP A 141 6.58 -20.53 12.26
C ASP A 141 6.30 -19.11 11.78
N HIS A 142 7.31 -18.44 11.24
CA HIS A 142 7.21 -17.07 10.73
C HIS A 142 7.21 -17.02 9.21
N ILE A 143 6.29 -16.22 8.65
CA ILE A 143 6.28 -15.85 7.24
C ILE A 143 6.20 -14.34 7.08
N ALA A 144 7.06 -13.79 6.23
CA ALA A 144 7.12 -12.38 5.87
C ALA A 144 6.60 -12.17 4.44
N VAL A 145 5.82 -11.12 4.20
CA VAL A 145 5.42 -10.69 2.84
C VAL A 145 6.10 -9.37 2.52
N ASN A 146 7.03 -9.39 1.56
CA ASN A 146 7.75 -8.20 1.13
C ASN A 146 6.80 -7.20 0.44
N GLY A 147 6.93 -5.93 0.82
CA GLY A 147 6.19 -4.81 0.26
C GLY A 147 7.01 -3.57 -0.08
N GLY A 148 8.32 -3.57 0.14
CA GLY A 148 9.15 -2.37 -0.01
C GLY A 148 10.56 -2.60 -0.56
N PHE A 149 11.06 -3.84 -0.55
CA PHE A 149 12.44 -4.13 -0.96
C PHE A 149 12.54 -4.48 -2.43
N ALA A 150 13.57 -3.95 -3.09
CA ALA A 150 13.81 -4.10 -4.52
C ALA A 150 14.42 -5.45 -4.90
N ASP A 151 15.06 -6.15 -3.96
CA ASP A 151 15.78 -7.40 -4.18
C ASP A 151 15.66 -8.33 -2.95
N ILE A 152 15.91 -9.63 -3.16
CA ILE A 152 15.72 -10.64 -2.10
C ILE A 152 16.70 -10.45 -0.94
N LEU A 153 17.93 -9.98 -1.20
CA LEU A 153 18.98 -9.80 -0.19
C LEU A 153 18.63 -8.67 0.78
N SER A 154 18.15 -7.55 0.25
CA SER A 154 17.61 -6.44 1.03
C SER A 154 16.41 -6.88 1.86
N ALA A 155 15.53 -7.70 1.27
CA ALA A 155 14.38 -8.23 1.98
C ALA A 155 14.78 -9.18 3.13
N THR A 156 15.70 -10.11 2.90
CA THR A 156 16.12 -11.08 3.92
C THR A 156 16.91 -10.44 5.07
N SER A 157 17.69 -9.40 4.79
CA SER A 157 18.46 -8.68 5.81
C SER A 157 17.59 -7.81 6.71
N GLN A 158 16.51 -7.21 6.19
CA GLN A 158 15.70 -6.23 6.91
C GLN A 158 14.43 -6.80 7.54
N MET A 159 13.82 -7.84 6.95
CA MET A 159 12.59 -8.43 7.49
C MET A 159 12.69 -8.98 8.93
N PRO A 160 13.83 -9.54 9.40
CA PRO A 160 13.95 -10.01 10.78
C PRO A 160 13.59 -8.94 11.83
N ALA A 161 13.98 -7.68 11.61
CA ALA A 161 13.67 -6.60 12.54
C ALA A 161 12.15 -6.35 12.67
N PHE A 162 11.41 -6.47 11.58
CA PHE A 162 9.95 -6.34 11.59
C PHE A 162 9.25 -7.55 12.23
N ILE A 163 9.75 -8.76 11.95
CA ILE A 163 9.25 -9.99 12.57
C ILE A 163 9.46 -9.91 14.09
N GLU A 164 10.68 -9.60 14.53
CA GLU A 164 11.02 -9.43 15.94
C GLU A 164 10.12 -8.38 16.59
N ARG A 165 9.96 -7.21 15.95
CA ARG A 165 9.11 -6.13 16.45
C ARG A 165 7.64 -6.55 16.63
N GLY A 166 7.14 -7.46 15.81
CA GLY A 166 5.75 -7.92 15.81
C GLY A 166 5.41 -8.97 16.86
N TYR A 167 6.39 -9.81 17.20
CA TYR A 167 6.21 -11.02 17.99
C TYR A 167 7.09 -11.07 19.24
N LYS A 168 7.56 -9.92 19.73
CA LYS A 168 8.16 -9.81 21.06
C LYS A 168 7.13 -10.07 22.16
N PRO A 169 7.54 -10.70 23.29
CA PRO A 169 8.91 -11.12 23.60
C PRO A 169 9.33 -12.49 23.04
N GLU A 170 8.42 -13.28 22.50
CA GLU A 170 8.65 -14.68 22.11
C GLU A 170 9.64 -14.82 20.95
N THR A 171 9.65 -13.83 20.05
CA THR A 171 10.55 -13.79 18.90
C THR A 171 11.62 -12.71 19.09
N THR A 172 12.88 -13.15 19.16
CA THR A 172 14.09 -12.34 19.18
C THR A 172 14.93 -12.59 17.93
N LYS A 173 15.93 -11.74 17.67
CA LYS A 173 16.94 -12.01 16.64
C LYS A 173 17.57 -13.41 16.83
N ALA A 174 17.97 -13.75 18.04
CA ALA A 174 18.60 -15.03 18.36
C ALA A 174 17.65 -16.23 18.11
N THR A 175 16.35 -16.09 18.37
CA THR A 175 15.40 -17.17 18.04
C THR A 175 15.26 -17.33 16.54
N LEU A 176 15.16 -16.22 15.78
CA LEU A 176 15.06 -16.28 14.31
C LEU A 176 16.34 -16.85 13.68
N GLU A 177 17.52 -16.52 14.21
CA GLU A 177 18.80 -17.08 13.74
C GLU A 177 18.86 -18.61 13.91
N ASN A 178 18.07 -19.19 14.84
CA ASN A 178 17.99 -20.63 15.09
C ASN A 178 16.79 -21.33 14.43
N SER A 179 15.65 -20.64 14.28
CA SER A 179 14.40 -21.22 13.78
C SER A 179 14.09 -20.92 12.33
N ASP A 180 14.93 -20.08 11.69
CA ASP A 180 14.74 -19.53 10.36
C ASP A 180 13.41 -18.76 10.20
N PHE A 181 13.19 -18.18 9.02
CA PHE A 181 11.88 -17.69 8.63
C PHE A 181 11.64 -17.90 7.14
N THR A 182 10.38 -17.78 6.72
CA THR A 182 10.02 -17.84 5.30
C THR A 182 9.67 -16.44 4.80
N ILE A 183 10.05 -16.09 3.59
CA ILE A 183 9.65 -14.84 2.94
C ILE A 183 8.93 -15.13 1.62
N PHE A 184 7.75 -14.54 1.46
CA PHE A 184 7.13 -14.36 0.16
C PHE A 184 7.69 -13.07 -0.44
N TYR A 185 8.63 -13.22 -1.38
CA TYR A 185 9.23 -12.11 -2.08
C TYR A 185 8.39 -11.77 -3.32
N ASN A 186 8.17 -10.47 -3.48
CA ASN A 186 7.54 -9.87 -4.64
C ASN A 186 8.44 -8.70 -5.08
N ASP A 187 8.83 -8.65 -6.35
CA ASP A 187 9.43 -7.45 -6.93
C ASP A 187 8.30 -6.43 -7.12
N ILE A 188 8.49 -5.23 -6.59
CA ILE A 188 7.45 -4.22 -6.47
C ILE A 188 7.59 -3.17 -7.58
N GLY A 189 8.54 -3.37 -8.50
CA GLY A 189 8.84 -2.41 -9.54
C GLY A 189 9.27 -1.08 -8.96
N THR A 190 9.52 -0.10 -9.82
CA THR A 190 10.01 1.22 -9.42
C THR A 190 8.90 2.08 -8.83
N GLY A 191 8.59 1.84 -7.55
CA GLY A 191 8.25 2.90 -6.60
C GLY A 191 7.20 3.90 -7.08
N ILE A 192 5.93 3.53 -7.04
CA ILE A 192 4.88 4.55 -6.88
C ILE A 192 5.02 5.12 -5.47
N GLY A 193 5.20 6.45 -5.39
CA GLY A 193 5.08 7.19 -4.13
C GLY A 193 3.69 7.04 -3.51
N SER A 194 3.61 7.13 -2.18
CA SER A 194 2.37 7.02 -1.40
C SER A 194 1.28 8.04 -1.76
N ASP A 195 1.62 9.01 -2.60
CA ASP A 195 0.82 10.15 -3.02
C ASP A 195 -0.14 9.83 -4.17
N PHE A 196 0.06 8.71 -4.89
CA PHE A 196 -0.82 8.30 -5.98
C PHE A 196 -1.85 7.26 -5.50
N ARG A 197 -3.14 7.60 -5.62
CA ARG A 197 -4.29 6.70 -5.41
C ARG A 197 -4.52 5.93 -6.69
N GLU A 198 -4.65 4.61 -6.69
CA GLU A 198 -5.32 3.98 -7.82
C GLU A 198 -6.79 4.51 -7.87
N VAL A 199 -7.33 4.92 -9.03
CA VAL A 199 -8.70 5.48 -9.14
C VAL A 199 -9.75 4.59 -8.50
N PHE A 200 -9.48 3.30 -8.52
CA PHE A 200 -9.97 2.31 -7.58
C PHE A 200 -8.74 1.69 -6.97
N ASP A 201 -8.75 1.31 -5.69
CA ASP A 201 -7.80 0.43 -4.98
C ASP A 201 -7.64 -0.95 -5.68
N ALA A 202 -7.52 -0.96 -7.01
CA ALA A 202 -7.86 -1.98 -7.97
C ALA A 202 -6.96 -2.20 -9.18
N SER A 203 -5.74 -1.68 -9.28
CA SER A 203 -4.78 -2.30 -10.20
C SER A 203 -4.18 -3.61 -9.63
N ILE A 204 -4.43 -3.91 -8.35
CA ILE A 204 -4.41 -5.30 -7.80
C ILE A 204 -5.82 -5.94 -7.74
N VAL A 205 -6.91 -5.16 -7.75
CA VAL A 205 -8.30 -5.61 -7.51
C VAL A 205 -9.16 -5.79 -8.78
N ASN A 206 -8.78 -5.28 -9.97
CA ASN A 206 -9.62 -5.32 -11.20
C ASN A 206 -9.07 -6.14 -12.38
N THR A 207 -7.99 -6.91 -12.23
CA THR A 207 -7.88 -8.13 -13.05
C THR A 207 -8.84 -9.15 -12.43
N LYS A 208 -9.81 -9.63 -13.20
CA LYS A 208 -10.83 -10.62 -12.78
C LYS A 208 -10.25 -11.93 -12.20
N GLY A 209 -8.92 -12.10 -12.14
CA GLY A 209 -8.20 -13.18 -11.46
C GLY A 209 -7.23 -12.78 -10.33
N GLY A 210 -6.97 -11.49 -10.05
CA GLY A 210 -5.86 -11.06 -9.18
C GLY A 210 -4.48 -11.18 -9.86
N SER A 211 -3.46 -10.47 -9.36
CA SER A 211 -2.09 -10.66 -9.85
C SER A 211 -1.64 -12.10 -9.64
N GLU A 212 -0.81 -12.64 -10.53
CA GLU A 212 -0.28 -14.01 -10.41
C GLU A 212 0.38 -14.25 -9.04
N ASN A 213 1.03 -13.23 -8.49
CA ASN A 213 1.62 -13.29 -7.15
C ASN A 213 0.57 -13.37 -6.03
N ALA A 214 -0.59 -12.72 -6.19
CA ALA A 214 -1.70 -12.85 -5.24
C ALA A 214 -2.32 -14.26 -5.30
N LYS A 215 -2.42 -14.86 -6.48
CA LYS A 215 -2.88 -16.26 -6.63
C LYS A 215 -1.90 -17.25 -5.99
N LYS A 216 -0.60 -17.06 -6.20
CA LYS A 216 0.46 -17.85 -5.54
C LYS A 216 0.37 -17.74 -4.01
N LEU A 217 0.24 -16.52 -3.48
CA LEU A 217 0.08 -16.30 -2.05
C LEU A 217 -1.23 -16.89 -1.52
N ALA A 218 -2.33 -16.81 -2.29
CA ALA A 218 -3.60 -17.44 -1.93
C ALA A 218 -3.51 -18.97 -1.90
N GLN A 219 -2.72 -19.58 -2.79
CA GLN A 219 -2.43 -21.01 -2.75
C GLN A 219 -1.67 -21.38 -1.48
N ILE A 220 -0.68 -20.58 -1.07
CA ILE A 220 0.05 -20.79 0.18
C ILE A 220 -0.91 -20.71 1.36
N ILE A 221 -1.73 -19.66 1.47
CA ILE A 221 -2.74 -19.51 2.53
C ILE A 221 -3.66 -20.75 2.59
N ARG A 222 -4.11 -21.26 1.44
CA ARG A 222 -4.96 -22.47 1.38
C ARG A 222 -4.24 -23.72 1.87
N ILE A 223 -2.98 -23.92 1.47
CA ILE A 223 -2.16 -25.07 1.90
C ILE A 223 -1.99 -25.04 3.43
N GLU A 224 -1.68 -23.88 4.00
CA GLU A 224 -1.44 -23.75 5.44
C GLU A 224 -2.74 -23.83 6.26
N ALA A 225 -3.86 -23.31 5.72
CA ALA A 225 -5.19 -23.48 6.30
C ALA A 225 -5.59 -24.97 6.37
N ARG A 226 -5.28 -25.75 5.32
CA ARG A 226 -5.51 -27.20 5.29
C ARG A 226 -4.62 -27.94 6.28
N ALA A 227 -3.37 -27.52 6.39
CA ALA A 227 -2.42 -28.09 7.35
C ALA A 227 -2.78 -27.77 8.80
N GLY A 228 -3.57 -26.71 9.04
CA GLY A 228 -3.93 -26.27 10.39
C GLY A 228 -2.73 -25.74 11.18
N LYS A 229 -1.68 -25.28 10.47
CA LYS A 229 -0.43 -24.79 11.05
C LYS A 229 -0.64 -23.45 11.73
N GLU A 230 -0.05 -23.29 12.92
CA GLU A 230 0.04 -21.99 13.59
C GLU A 230 1.14 -21.18 12.90
N LEU A 231 0.79 -19.99 12.39
CA LEU A 231 1.70 -19.17 11.59
C LEU A 231 1.63 -17.71 11.99
N ASN A 232 2.81 -17.08 11.98
CA ASN A 232 3.04 -15.68 12.31
C ASN A 232 3.37 -14.90 11.03
N TRP A 233 2.38 -14.18 10.51
CA TRP A 233 2.48 -13.36 9.30
C TRP A 233 2.96 -11.95 9.57
N THR A 234 4.10 -11.55 8.99
CA THR A 234 4.58 -10.17 8.98
C THR A 234 4.34 -9.55 7.62
N LEU A 235 3.48 -8.53 7.55
CA LEU A 235 3.19 -7.80 6.31
C LEU A 235 3.96 -6.49 6.29
N HIS A 236 4.80 -6.27 5.28
CA HIS A 236 5.55 -5.02 5.11
C HIS A 236 4.95 -4.19 3.98
N GLU A 237 4.86 -2.86 4.10
CA GLU A 237 4.51 -1.90 3.03
C GLU A 237 3.42 -2.36 2.02
N LYS A 238 3.71 -2.50 0.73
CA LYS A 238 2.73 -2.92 -0.28
C LYS A 238 2.35 -4.40 -0.17
N GLY A 239 3.06 -5.19 0.63
CA GLY A 239 2.77 -6.58 0.93
C GLY A 239 1.40 -6.74 1.60
N HIS A 240 0.90 -5.69 2.25
CA HIS A 240 -0.46 -5.65 2.79
C HIS A 240 -1.54 -5.78 1.70
N ALA A 241 -1.38 -5.07 0.57
CA ALA A 241 -2.33 -5.11 -0.54
C ALA A 241 -2.34 -6.49 -1.22
N LEU A 242 -1.13 -7.05 -1.38
CA LEU A 242 -0.94 -8.40 -1.88
C LEU A 242 -1.63 -9.43 -0.98
N PHE A 243 -1.43 -9.34 0.34
CA PHE A 243 -2.03 -10.23 1.32
C PHE A 243 -3.56 -10.09 1.40
N LYS A 244 -4.09 -8.86 1.40
CA LYS A 244 -5.55 -8.60 1.30
C LYS A 244 -6.14 -9.34 0.10
N ARG A 245 -5.52 -9.20 -1.07
CA ARG A 245 -6.01 -9.86 -2.29
C ARG A 245 -5.88 -11.39 -2.22
N ALA A 246 -4.77 -11.88 -1.68
CA ALA A 246 -4.57 -13.31 -1.48
C ALA A 246 -5.63 -13.92 -0.55
N LEU A 247 -5.95 -13.24 0.57
CA LEU A 247 -7.04 -13.64 1.46
C LEU A 247 -8.40 -13.60 0.76
N GLN A 248 -8.70 -12.56 -0.02
CA GLN A 248 -9.94 -12.49 -0.79
C GLN A 248 -10.12 -13.67 -1.75
N ILE A 249 -9.03 -14.10 -2.39
CA ILE A 249 -9.04 -15.25 -3.31
C ILE A 249 -9.21 -16.54 -2.50
N ALA A 250 -8.40 -16.74 -1.46
CA ALA A 250 -8.42 -17.95 -0.63
C ALA A 250 -9.80 -18.17 0.02
N LEU A 251 -10.39 -17.14 0.62
CA LEU A 251 -11.67 -17.24 1.35
C LEU A 251 -12.86 -17.65 0.47
N LYS A 252 -12.77 -17.54 -0.85
CA LYS A 252 -13.83 -18.02 -1.76
C LYS A 252 -13.83 -19.54 -1.92
N GLU A 253 -12.70 -20.17 -1.64
CA GLU A 253 -12.46 -21.59 -1.93
C GLU A 253 -12.21 -22.42 -0.67
N LEU A 254 -12.07 -21.78 0.49
CA LEU A 254 -11.90 -22.45 1.77
C LEU A 254 -13.23 -22.91 2.35
N SER A 255 -13.26 -24.13 2.87
CA SER A 255 -14.33 -24.68 3.68
C SER A 255 -14.37 -24.04 5.09
N PRO A 256 -15.51 -24.14 5.81
CA PRO A 256 -15.62 -23.60 7.17
C PRO A 256 -14.54 -24.09 8.14
N LYS A 257 -14.15 -25.36 8.07
CA LYS A 257 -13.09 -25.95 8.90
C LYS A 257 -11.71 -25.36 8.58
N GLU A 258 -11.41 -25.13 7.31
CA GLU A 258 -10.14 -24.50 6.93
C GLU A 258 -10.12 -23.00 7.32
N ILE A 259 -11.26 -22.32 7.31
CA ILE A 259 -11.39 -20.94 7.83
C ILE A 259 -11.15 -20.93 9.36
N GLU A 260 -11.69 -21.90 10.10
CA GLU A 260 -11.42 -22.05 11.53
C GLU A 260 -9.92 -22.24 11.82
N ASN A 261 -9.23 -23.05 10.99
CA ASN A 261 -7.79 -23.25 11.09
C ASN A 261 -6.98 -21.96 10.87
N LEU A 262 -7.44 -21.05 10.01
CA LEU A 262 -6.82 -19.72 9.88
C LEU A 262 -6.91 -18.91 11.18
N GLY A 263 -7.85 -19.21 12.07
CA GLY A 263 -7.96 -18.58 13.38
C GLY A 263 -6.79 -18.82 14.33
N LYS A 264 -5.94 -19.81 14.04
CA LYS A 264 -4.70 -20.06 14.78
C LYS A 264 -3.53 -19.19 14.32
N GLN A 265 -3.70 -18.45 13.22
CA GLN A 265 -2.65 -17.66 12.61
C GLN A 265 -2.72 -16.20 13.07
N LYS A 266 -1.56 -15.58 13.25
CA LYS A 266 -1.42 -14.21 13.75
C LYS A 266 -0.85 -13.29 12.68
N VAL A 267 -1.30 -12.04 12.61
CA VAL A 267 -0.86 -11.06 11.62
C VAL A 267 -0.29 -9.81 12.29
N PHE A 268 0.93 -9.43 11.90
CA PHE A 268 1.58 -8.18 12.22
C PHE A 268 1.67 -7.26 10.99
N TYR A 269 1.38 -5.98 11.20
CA TYR A 269 1.41 -4.96 10.15
C TYR A 269 2.60 -4.02 10.35
N ALA A 270 3.47 -3.91 9.34
CA ALA A 270 4.69 -3.10 9.38
C ALA A 270 4.74 -2.08 8.24
N ASN A 271 4.76 -0.79 8.59
CA ASN A 271 4.82 0.34 7.67
C ASN A 271 3.74 0.27 6.57
N PRO A 272 2.45 0.14 6.91
CA PRO A 272 1.39 -0.03 5.91
C PRO A 272 1.30 1.15 4.95
N THR A 273 1.27 0.87 3.65
CA THR A 273 1.08 1.86 2.57
C THR A 273 -0.37 1.97 2.10
N MET A 274 -1.28 1.27 2.76
CA MET A 274 -2.73 1.34 2.53
C MET A 274 -3.47 1.33 3.86
N ASN A 275 -4.77 1.65 3.84
CA ASN A 275 -5.60 1.72 5.04
C ASN A 275 -5.64 0.38 5.80
N LEU A 276 -5.16 0.37 7.04
CA LEU A 276 -5.10 -0.83 7.88
C LEU A 276 -6.48 -1.45 8.13
N SER A 277 -7.53 -0.64 8.31
CA SER A 277 -8.89 -1.14 8.58
C SER A 277 -9.42 -1.99 7.44
N VAL A 278 -9.00 -1.71 6.20
CA VAL A 278 -9.43 -2.45 5.00
C VAL A 278 -8.81 -3.84 4.98
N ILE A 279 -7.50 -3.96 5.27
CA ILE A 279 -6.84 -5.28 5.35
C ILE A 279 -7.36 -6.05 6.57
N ASP A 280 -7.48 -5.36 7.71
CA ASP A 280 -7.90 -5.96 8.97
C ASP A 280 -9.32 -6.52 8.92
N HIS A 281 -10.20 -5.92 8.11
CA HIS A 281 -11.53 -6.48 7.84
C HIS A 281 -11.44 -7.90 7.24
N TYR A 282 -10.57 -8.13 6.26
CA TYR A 282 -10.42 -9.45 5.63
C TYR A 282 -9.71 -10.44 6.56
N ARG A 283 -8.69 -9.99 7.30
CA ARG A 283 -8.04 -10.76 8.37
C ARG A 283 -9.07 -11.25 9.39
N LYS A 284 -9.93 -10.34 9.88
CA LYS A 284 -10.99 -10.67 10.83
C LYS A 284 -12.01 -11.64 10.24
N LYS A 285 -12.41 -11.43 8.99
CA LYS A 285 -13.32 -12.35 8.27
C LYS A 285 -12.73 -13.75 8.14
N ALA A 286 -11.41 -13.87 8.02
CA ALA A 286 -10.68 -15.12 8.01
C ALA A 286 -10.47 -15.74 9.42
N GLY A 287 -10.94 -15.09 10.49
CA GLY A 287 -10.76 -15.56 11.87
C GLY A 287 -9.37 -15.37 12.45
N MET A 288 -8.38 -14.95 11.65
CA MET A 288 -6.99 -14.75 12.08
C MET A 288 -6.88 -13.75 13.24
N GLN A 289 -5.84 -13.84 14.04
CA GLN A 289 -5.59 -12.97 15.20
C GLN A 289 -4.59 -11.84 14.88
N LEU A 290 -4.62 -10.75 15.65
CA LEU A 290 -3.55 -9.75 15.62
C LEU A 290 -2.32 -10.23 16.42
N ALA A 291 -1.12 -9.97 15.90
CA ALA A 291 0.14 -10.27 16.59
C ALA A 291 0.25 -9.53 17.95
N PRO A 292 1.13 -9.94 18.89
CA PRO A 292 1.29 -9.31 20.22
C PRO A 292 1.48 -7.80 20.20
N GLN A 293 2.18 -7.29 19.18
CA GLN A 293 2.68 -5.93 19.16
C GLN A 293 1.91 -5.01 18.22
N ARG A 294 1.71 -3.75 18.62
CA ARG A 294 0.97 -2.76 17.81
C ARG A 294 1.55 -2.58 16.41
N PRO A 295 0.70 -2.31 15.40
CA PRO A 295 1.16 -1.99 14.05
C PRO A 295 2.33 -1.00 14.07
N LEU A 296 3.39 -1.30 13.33
CA LEU A 296 4.49 -0.36 13.16
C LEU A 296 4.11 0.63 12.07
N MET A 297 4.16 1.93 12.38
CA MET A 297 3.84 3.00 11.45
C MET A 297 5.11 3.75 11.05
N ASN A 298 5.19 4.15 9.78
CA ASN A 298 6.26 5.03 9.32
C ASN A 298 5.93 6.48 9.72
N GLU A 299 6.42 6.89 10.88
CA GLU A 299 6.16 8.23 11.44
C GLU A 299 6.82 9.37 10.65
N LEU A 300 7.81 9.07 9.82
CA LEU A 300 8.56 10.05 9.02
C LEU A 300 7.89 10.33 7.67
N ASN A 301 6.92 9.49 7.25
CA ASN A 301 6.21 9.66 5.99
C ASN A 301 4.75 10.04 6.23
N LEU A 302 4.47 11.34 6.14
CA LEU A 302 3.13 11.90 6.33
C LEU A 302 2.13 11.37 5.31
N SER A 303 2.51 11.07 4.06
CA SER A 303 1.56 10.53 3.08
C SER A 303 1.25 9.06 3.30
N GLN A 304 2.19 8.26 3.82
CA GLN A 304 1.93 6.88 4.27
C GLN A 304 1.06 6.82 5.54
N THR A 305 1.09 7.86 6.38
CA THR A 305 0.30 7.90 7.62
C THR A 305 -1.07 8.55 7.43
N TRP A 306 -1.13 9.73 6.81
CA TRP A 306 -2.38 10.48 6.61
C TRP A 306 -3.05 10.17 5.28
N GLY A 307 -2.29 10.15 4.19
CA GLY A 307 -2.83 9.95 2.83
C GLY A 307 -3.51 8.58 2.65
N THR A 308 -3.13 7.60 3.44
CA THR A 308 -3.70 6.23 3.44
C THR A 308 -4.85 6.06 4.44
N GLY A 309 -5.13 7.06 5.30
CA GLY A 309 -6.06 6.93 6.43
C GLY A 309 -5.48 6.21 7.65
N ASN A 310 -4.19 5.88 7.65
CA ASN A 310 -3.57 5.11 8.73
C ASN A 310 -3.44 5.84 10.06
N ALA A 311 -3.50 7.17 10.08
CA ALA A 311 -3.59 7.97 11.30
C ALA A 311 -4.77 7.53 12.18
N ILE A 312 -5.88 7.11 11.57
CA ILE A 312 -7.10 6.69 12.26
C ILE A 312 -7.20 5.17 12.34
N SER A 313 -6.91 4.47 11.23
CA SER A 313 -7.06 3.01 11.23
C SER A 313 -6.07 2.29 12.14
N GLU A 314 -4.88 2.86 12.40
CA GLU A 314 -3.95 2.29 13.39
C GLU A 314 -4.53 2.34 14.81
N ILE A 315 -5.20 3.43 15.20
CA ILE A 315 -5.85 3.54 16.52
C ILE A 315 -6.93 2.46 16.65
N HIS A 316 -7.76 2.30 15.61
CA HIS A 316 -8.83 1.29 15.59
C HIS A 316 -8.30 -0.14 15.66
N VAL A 317 -7.28 -0.46 14.87
CA VAL A 317 -6.67 -1.80 14.85
C VAL A 317 -5.92 -2.08 16.17
N SER A 318 -5.25 -1.10 16.74
CA SER A 318 -4.55 -1.25 18.03
C SER A 318 -5.52 -1.40 19.21
N ALA A 319 -6.64 -0.67 19.22
CA ALA A 319 -7.69 -0.86 20.22
C ALA A 319 -8.30 -2.26 20.14
N ARG A 320 -8.49 -2.78 18.92
CA ARG A 320 -8.94 -4.16 18.70
C ARG A 320 -7.91 -5.17 19.19
N GLN A 321 -6.63 -4.95 18.93
CA GLN A 321 -5.55 -5.80 19.43
C GLN A 321 -5.56 -5.90 20.96
N MET A 322 -5.72 -4.78 21.67
CA MET A 322 -5.88 -4.78 23.13
C MET A 322 -7.03 -5.71 23.55
N LYS A 323 -8.17 -5.63 22.86
CA LYS A 323 -9.35 -6.47 23.13
C LYS A 323 -9.11 -7.95 22.81
N GLU A 324 -8.43 -8.25 21.71
CA GLU A 324 -8.10 -9.62 21.29
C GLU A 324 -7.08 -10.28 22.25
N GLN A 325 -6.27 -9.50 22.97
CA GLN A 325 -5.19 -10.00 23.84
C GLN A 325 -5.48 -9.94 25.34
N GLY A 326 -6.58 -9.31 25.77
CA GLY A 326 -6.94 -9.20 27.19
C GLY A 326 -5.84 -8.51 28.03
N GLU A 327 -5.49 -9.10 29.17
CA GLU A 327 -4.48 -8.55 30.10
C GLU A 327 -3.08 -8.39 29.48
N ASN A 328 -2.72 -9.23 28.51
CA ASN A 328 -1.45 -9.12 27.78
C ASN A 328 -1.43 -7.90 26.85
N GLY A 329 -2.60 -7.47 26.36
CA GLY A 329 -2.75 -6.25 25.57
C GLY A 329 -2.49 -4.98 26.39
N LEU A 330 -2.92 -4.95 27.66
CA LEU A 330 -2.72 -3.81 28.57
C LEU A 330 -1.25 -3.59 28.98
N ARG A 331 -0.43 -4.65 28.96
CA ARG A 331 1.02 -4.57 29.23
C ARG A 331 1.81 -3.96 28.07
N ASN A 332 1.35 -4.19 26.83
CA ASN A 332 2.03 -3.74 25.61
C ASN A 332 1.48 -2.42 25.06
N LEU A 333 0.33 -1.97 25.55
CA LEU A 333 -0.46 -0.89 25.00
C LEU A 333 -1.26 -0.24 26.13
N THR A 334 -0.98 1.02 26.44
CA THR A 334 -1.80 1.81 27.40
C THR A 334 -2.70 2.79 26.65
N PRO A 335 -3.90 3.12 27.17
CA PRO A 335 -4.73 4.19 26.61
C PRO A 335 -3.98 5.53 26.47
N GLY A 336 -3.02 5.80 27.36
CA GLY A 336 -2.12 6.96 27.29
C GLY A 336 -1.21 6.94 26.06
N GLN A 337 -0.67 5.78 25.67
CA GLN A 337 0.16 5.63 24.48
C GLN A 337 -0.63 5.81 23.18
N LEU A 338 -1.89 5.34 23.13
CA LEU A 338 -2.79 5.59 21.99
C LEU A 338 -3.10 7.08 21.84
N THR A 339 -3.39 7.74 22.97
CA THR A 339 -3.71 9.18 23.02
C THR A 339 -2.48 10.03 22.63
N ALA A 340 -1.29 9.70 23.15
CA ALA A 340 -0.04 10.37 22.81
C ALA A 340 0.36 10.18 21.34
N THR A 341 0.11 9.00 20.76
CA THR A 341 0.39 8.73 19.34
C THR A 341 -0.57 9.51 18.43
N GLY A 342 -1.86 9.57 18.78
CA GLY A 342 -2.83 10.43 18.10
C GLY A 342 -2.44 11.90 18.15
N PHE A 343 -2.07 12.39 19.33
CA PHE A 343 -1.64 13.77 19.55
C PHE A 343 -0.39 14.15 18.73
N LYS A 344 0.68 13.34 18.79
CA LYS A 344 1.95 13.57 18.07
C LYS A 344 1.72 13.71 16.56
N ARG A 345 0.80 12.91 16.00
CA ARG A 345 0.53 12.90 14.55
C ARG A 345 -0.33 14.07 14.11
N THR A 346 -1.30 14.50 14.91
CA THR A 346 -2.08 15.71 14.59
C THR A 346 -1.20 16.96 14.66
N MET A 347 -0.27 17.03 15.62
CA MET A 347 0.72 18.11 15.67
C MET A 347 1.60 18.14 14.41
N MET A 348 2.05 16.98 13.91
CA MET A 348 2.81 16.93 12.65
C MET A 348 1.97 17.32 11.41
N ALA A 349 0.67 17.00 11.39
CA ALA A 349 -0.23 17.45 10.31
C ALA A 349 -0.47 18.97 10.36
N ALA A 350 -0.61 19.55 11.56
CA ALA A 350 -0.78 20.99 11.73
C ALA A 350 0.47 21.77 11.29
N VAL A 351 1.67 21.26 11.62
CA VAL A 351 2.95 21.87 11.22
C VAL A 351 3.23 21.67 9.72
N GLY A 352 2.84 20.53 9.14
CA GLY A 352 3.02 20.23 7.71
C GLY A 352 2.02 20.91 6.78
N ALA A 353 0.88 21.39 7.28
CA ALA A 353 -0.18 22.02 6.48
C ALA A 353 0.00 23.54 6.27
N SER A 354 0.79 24.23 7.10
CA SER A 354 1.20 25.63 6.86
C SER A 354 2.21 26.10 7.91
N PRO A 355 3.32 26.77 7.53
CA PRO A 355 4.21 27.45 8.48
C PRO A 355 3.60 28.73 9.08
N TYR A 356 2.34 29.08 8.80
CA TYR A 356 1.70 30.35 9.20
C TYR A 356 0.47 30.24 10.12
N LEU A 357 0.22 29.09 10.77
CA LEU A 357 -0.89 28.98 11.71
C LEU A 357 -0.48 29.42 13.13
N ILE A 358 -1.09 30.53 13.57
CA ILE A 358 -0.96 31.25 14.84
C ILE A 358 -1.28 30.33 16.05
N PRO A 359 -0.70 30.57 17.25
CA PRO A 359 -0.84 29.72 18.45
C PRO A 359 -2.27 29.38 18.90
N GLU A 360 -3.28 30.16 18.55
CA GLU A 360 -4.70 29.88 18.88
C GLU A 360 -5.26 28.67 18.13
N ALA A 361 -4.72 28.32 16.95
CA ALA A 361 -5.08 27.10 16.24
C ALA A 361 -4.53 25.84 16.94
N ALA A 362 -3.50 25.96 17.79
CA ALA A 362 -2.99 24.83 18.55
C ALA A 362 -4.00 24.33 19.59
N LEU A 363 -4.79 25.22 20.20
CA LEU A 363 -5.83 24.85 21.18
C LEU A 363 -7.06 24.20 20.51
N SER A 364 -7.45 24.66 19.31
CA SER A 364 -8.54 24.02 18.55
C SER A 364 -8.11 22.67 17.96
N VAL A 365 -6.85 22.54 17.55
CA VAL A 365 -6.26 21.25 17.14
C VAL A 365 -6.18 20.27 18.31
N GLN A 366 -5.92 20.72 19.54
CA GLN A 366 -5.99 19.86 20.73
C GLN A 366 -7.41 19.36 21.01
N ALA A 367 -8.42 20.23 20.92
CA ALA A 367 -9.82 19.85 21.12
C ALA A 367 -10.33 18.90 20.03
N VAL A 368 -10.00 19.16 18.76
CA VAL A 368 -10.31 18.26 17.63
C VAL A 368 -9.58 16.93 17.78
N SER A 369 -8.31 16.94 18.21
CA SER A 369 -7.53 15.71 18.45
C SER A 369 -8.13 14.84 19.54
N PHE A 370 -8.52 15.45 20.66
CA PHE A 370 -9.20 14.77 21.76
C PHE A 370 -10.56 14.22 21.29
N ALA A 371 -11.32 15.01 20.53
CA ALA A 371 -12.60 14.58 19.97
C ALA A 371 -12.47 13.45 18.93
N THR A 372 -11.46 13.46 18.05
CA THR A 372 -11.21 12.35 17.10
C THR A 372 -10.65 11.10 17.78
N GLY A 373 -9.79 11.24 18.78
CA GLY A 373 -9.31 10.11 19.59
C GLY A 373 -10.45 9.44 20.35
N TRP A 374 -11.31 10.23 21.00
CA TRP A 374 -12.51 9.74 21.67
C TRP A 374 -13.56 9.24 20.69
N ALA A 375 -13.79 9.89 19.54
CA ALA A 375 -14.72 9.41 18.53
C ALA A 375 -14.25 8.09 17.91
N ALA A 376 -12.94 7.88 17.70
CA ALA A 376 -12.37 6.62 17.27
C ALA A 376 -12.50 5.53 18.35
N LEU A 377 -12.29 5.87 19.62
CA LEU A 377 -12.45 4.95 20.76
C LEU A 377 -13.93 4.55 20.96
N VAL A 378 -14.85 5.52 20.87
CA VAL A 378 -16.30 5.31 20.94
C VAL A 378 -16.79 4.55 19.71
N MET A 379 -16.23 4.80 18.52
CA MET A 379 -16.54 4.04 17.30
C MET A 379 -15.99 2.60 17.30
N SER A 380 -14.91 2.34 18.05
CA SER A 380 -14.39 0.98 18.27
C SER A 380 -15.33 0.08 19.09
N ASN A 381 -16.32 0.69 19.78
CA ASN A 381 -17.37 0.00 20.54
C ASN A 381 -18.69 -0.20 19.76
N PHE A 382 -18.83 0.28 18.52
CA PHE A 382 -20.06 0.06 17.74
C PHE A 382 -20.02 -1.26 16.95
N GLY A 383 -21.09 -2.05 17.13
CA GLY A 383 -21.28 -3.40 16.58
C GLY A 383 -21.40 -3.49 15.05
N ALA A 384 -21.67 -4.72 14.61
CA ALA A 384 -21.42 -5.34 13.29
C ALA A 384 -21.91 -4.66 11.99
N ASN A 385 -22.45 -3.43 12.03
CA ASN A 385 -23.08 -2.76 10.86
C ASN A 385 -22.46 -1.40 10.48
N SER A 386 -21.22 -1.09 10.88
CA SER A 386 -20.53 0.09 10.35
C SER A 386 -19.97 -0.19 8.95
N LYS A 387 -20.50 0.54 7.94
CA LYS A 387 -19.96 0.58 6.57
C LYS A 387 -18.44 0.79 6.67
N VAL A 388 -17.65 -0.13 6.11
CA VAL A 388 -16.18 -0.02 6.12
C VAL A 388 -15.84 1.23 5.32
N ILE A 389 -15.30 2.24 6.00
CA ILE A 389 -14.95 3.51 5.37
C ILE A 389 -13.56 3.32 4.75
N GLU A 390 -13.52 3.24 3.42
CA GLU A 390 -12.33 2.86 2.63
C GLU A 390 -11.31 4.01 2.47
N ASN A 391 -11.64 5.21 2.98
CA ASN A 391 -10.99 6.47 2.67
C ASN A 391 -11.19 7.51 3.79
N GLY A 392 -10.15 8.30 4.09
CA GLY A 392 -10.19 9.34 5.13
C GLY A 392 -11.19 10.47 4.83
N GLY A 393 -11.41 10.81 3.55
CA GLY A 393 -12.40 11.82 3.12
C GLY A 393 -13.84 11.42 3.45
N ASP A 394 -14.24 10.21 3.06
CA ASP A 394 -15.57 9.67 3.35
C ASP A 394 -15.82 9.51 4.86
N MET A 395 -14.75 9.38 5.66
CA MET A 395 -14.85 9.35 7.12
C MET A 395 -15.13 10.73 7.70
N ILE A 396 -14.43 11.76 7.20
CA ILE A 396 -14.66 13.15 7.59
C ILE A 396 -16.09 13.56 7.22
N ASP A 397 -16.53 13.24 6.01
CA ASP A 397 -17.89 13.52 5.55
C ASP A 397 -18.96 12.74 6.35
N HIS A 398 -18.73 11.45 6.63
CA HIS A 398 -19.65 10.64 7.43
C HIS A 398 -19.70 11.10 8.91
N THR A 399 -18.58 11.56 9.46
CA THR A 399 -18.51 12.10 10.83
C THR A 399 -19.21 13.46 10.92
N ILE A 400 -18.98 14.34 9.94
CA ILE A 400 -19.67 15.63 9.83
C ILE A 400 -21.17 15.44 9.64
N GLN A 401 -21.60 14.50 8.79
CA GLN A 401 -23.02 14.18 8.60
C GLN A 401 -23.69 13.65 9.88
N LYS A 402 -23.03 12.77 10.63
CA LYS A 402 -23.60 12.24 11.88
C LYS A 402 -23.65 13.28 13.00
N LEU A 403 -22.70 14.20 13.06
CA LEU A 403 -22.72 15.32 14.00
C LEU A 403 -23.84 16.31 13.66
N ARG A 404 -24.10 16.56 12.37
CA ARG A 404 -25.24 17.39 11.90
C ARG A 404 -26.61 16.77 12.14
N HIS A 405 -26.71 15.45 12.27
CA HIS A 405 -27.98 14.77 12.58
C HIS A 405 -28.26 14.64 14.09
N ARG A 406 -27.29 15.02 14.94
CA ARG A 406 -27.41 14.97 16.40
C ARG A 406 -27.44 16.36 17.06
N ALA A 407 -27.14 17.41 16.31
CA ALA A 407 -27.47 18.79 16.60
C ALA A 407 -28.81 19.11 15.94
#